data_AF-A0AAN6UAU2-F1
#
_entry.id   AF-A0AAN6UAU2-F1
#
_cell.length_a   1.000
_cell.length_b   1.000
_cell.length_c   1.000
_cell.angle_alpha   90.00
_cell.angle_beta   90.00
_cell.angle_gamma   90.00
#
_symmetry.space_group_name_H-M   'P 1'
#
loop_
_entity.id
_entity.type
_entity.pdbx_description
1 polymer ?
#
loop_
_entity_poly.entity_id
_entity_poly.type
_entity_poly.pdbx_seq_one_letter_code
_entity_poly.pdbx_strand_id
1 'polypeptide(L)'
;MPTPESEAFLAKKPKVPPTFDGVDYDDTKRLKQAQDAIIREQWVQVMMGRLVREELSKCYYREGVNHLEKCGRLRGQSILAAQKGGSVS
;
A
#
# COMPACT_ATOMS: atom_id res chain seq x y z
N MET A 1 -2.52 -8.42 -16.64
CA MET A 1 -1.07 -8.37 -16.91
C MET A 1 -0.50 -7.19 -16.15
N PRO A 2 0.57 -7.34 -15.35
CA PRO A 2 1.24 -6.17 -14.79
C PRO A 2 1.82 -5.39 -15.98
N THR A 3 1.45 -4.12 -16.10
CA THR A 3 2.09 -3.21 -17.06
C THR A 3 3.58 -3.14 -16.76
N PRO A 4 4.46 -3.12 -17.77
CA PRO A 4 5.88 -2.91 -17.54
C PRO A 4 6.06 -1.59 -16.78
N GLU A 5 6.75 -1.64 -15.64
CA GLU A 5 7.04 -0.46 -14.84
C GLU A 5 7.83 0.54 -15.71
N SER A 6 7.40 1.80 -15.75
CA SER A 6 8.02 2.82 -16.59
C SER A 6 9.45 3.12 -16.12
N GLU A 7 10.35 3.46 -17.03
CA GLU A 7 11.77 3.76 -16.72
C GLU A 7 11.91 4.86 -15.65
N ALA A 8 10.97 5.81 -15.65
CA ALA A 8 10.86 6.87 -14.65
C ALA A 8 10.52 6.34 -13.23
N PHE A 9 9.82 5.21 -13.14
CA PHE A 9 9.50 4.55 -11.87
C PHE A 9 10.71 3.79 -11.31
N LEU A 10 11.47 3.10 -12.17
CA LEU A 10 12.72 2.46 -11.76
C LEU A 10 13.77 3.48 -11.30
N ALA A 11 13.88 4.62 -11.97
CA ALA A 11 14.85 5.68 -11.61
C ALA A 11 14.55 6.35 -10.26
N LYS A 12 13.28 6.38 -9.83
CA LYS A 12 12.85 7.03 -8.58
C LYS A 12 12.67 6.08 -7.40
N LYS A 13 12.86 4.77 -7.60
CA LYS A 13 12.70 3.79 -6.53
C LYS A 13 13.80 4.00 -5.48
N PRO A 14 13.45 4.18 -4.19
CA PRO A 14 14.45 4.32 -3.13
C PRO A 14 15.30 3.04 -3.07
N LYS A 15 16.62 3.22 -3.02
CA LYS A 15 17.60 2.12 -3.02
C LYS A 15 17.88 1.57 -1.62
N VAL A 16 17.37 2.26 -0.60
CA VAL A 16 17.53 1.92 0.82
C VAL A 16 16.33 1.08 1.25
N PRO A 17 16.54 -0.04 1.97
CA PRO A 17 15.43 -0.83 2.50
C PRO A 17 14.58 0.02 3.47
N PRO A 18 13.25 -0.17 3.49
CA PRO A 18 12.32 0.57 4.35
C PRO A 18 12.36 0.05 5.80
N THR A 19 13.54 0.08 6.42
CA THR A 19 13.78 -0.39 7.79
C THR A 19 14.65 0.62 8.55
N PHE A 20 14.37 0.81 9.83
CA PHE A 20 15.23 1.59 10.73
C PHE A 20 16.38 0.75 11.33
N ASP A 21 16.41 -0.56 11.08
CA ASP A 21 17.44 -1.45 11.59
C ASP A 21 18.82 -1.11 11.02
N GLY A 22 19.72 -0.62 11.89
CA GLY A 22 21.11 -0.32 11.55
C GLY A 22 21.38 1.08 11.00
N VAL A 23 20.45 2.03 11.17
CA VAL A 23 20.69 3.43 10.78
C VAL A 23 21.46 4.16 11.88
N ASP A 24 22.59 4.77 11.50
CA ASP A 24 23.33 5.70 12.35
C ASP A 24 22.49 6.97 12.55
N TYR A 25 22.03 7.19 13.79
CA TYR A 25 21.11 8.28 14.13
C TYR A 25 21.77 9.67 14.08
N ASP A 26 23.10 9.74 14.04
CA ASP A 26 23.83 11.00 13.93
C ASP A 26 23.93 11.50 12.47
N ASP A 27 23.71 10.64 11.47
CA ASP A 27 23.63 11.04 10.05
C ASP A 27 22.18 11.37 9.63
N THR A 28 21.85 12.66 9.76
CA THR A 28 20.54 13.21 9.37
C THR A 28 20.14 12.92 7.92
N LYS A 29 21.09 12.75 6.99
CA LYS A 29 20.78 12.47 5.57
C LYS A 29 20.31 11.02 5.39
N ARG A 30 20.99 10.08 6.04
CA ARG A 30 20.63 8.64 6.01
C ARG A 30 19.28 8.40 6.66
N LEU A 31 19.01 9.05 7.80
CA LEU A 31 17.71 8.98 8.46
C LEU A 31 16.56 9.49 7.58
N LYS A 32 16.74 10.61 6.88
CA LYS A 32 15.72 11.17 5.99
C LYS A 32 15.43 10.25 4.80
N GLN A 33 16.46 9.61 4.24
CA GLN A 33 16.29 8.63 3.16
C GLN A 33 15.50 7.38 3.61
N ALA A 34 15.78 6.87 4.82
CA ALA A 34 15.03 5.74 5.40
C ALA A 34 13.56 6.11 5.69
N GLN A 35 13.33 7.30 6.26
CA GLN A 35 11.98 7.84 6.51
C GLN A 35 11.19 7.98 5.21
N ASP A 36 11.79 8.56 4.16
CA ASP A 36 11.14 8.70 2.86
C ASP A 36 10.85 7.36 2.18
N ALA A 37 11.68 6.32 2.42
CA ALA A 37 11.41 4.98 1.91
C ALA A 37 10.18 4.35 2.59
N ILE A 38 10.09 4.45 3.92
CA ILE A 38 8.97 3.92 4.71
C ILE A 38 7.66 4.63 4.35
N ILE A 39 7.68 5.95 4.26
CA ILE A 39 6.49 6.75 3.92
C ILE A 39 5.98 6.34 2.54
N ARG A 40 6.86 6.15 1.55
CA ARG A 40 6.44 5.71 0.21
C ARG A 40 5.74 4.35 0.24
N GLU A 41 6.27 3.38 0.98
CA GLU A 41 5.63 2.06 1.11
C GLU A 41 4.26 2.13 1.80
N GLN A 42 4.12 2.97 2.83
CA GLN A 42 2.81 3.24 3.43
C GLN A 42 1.83 3.87 2.44
N TRP A 43 2.28 4.83 1.63
CA TRP A 43 1.45 5.41 0.57
C TRP A 43 1.04 4.37 -0.47
N VAL A 44 1.92 3.45 -0.87
CA VAL A 44 1.58 2.35 -1.78
C VAL A 44 0.47 1.48 -1.17
N GLN A 45 0.58 1.11 0.10
CA GLN A 45 -0.46 0.32 0.79
C GLN A 45 -1.80 1.08 0.86
N VAL A 46 -1.79 2.38 1.15
CA VAL A 46 -2.99 3.22 1.16
C VAL A 46 -3.62 3.31 -0.22
N MET A 47 -2.82 3.48 -1.27
CA MET A 47 -3.31 3.56 -2.65
C MET A 47 -3.88 2.22 -3.12
N MET A 48 -3.28 1.09 -2.75
CA MET A 48 -3.83 -0.24 -2.99
C MET A 48 -5.17 -0.42 -2.26
N GLY A 49 -5.29 0.06 -1.02
CA GLY A 49 -6.54 0.04 -0.27
C GLY A 49 -7.66 0.86 -0.93
N ARG A 50 -7.34 2.03 -1.49
CA ARG A 50 -8.31 2.85 -2.26
C ARG A 50 -8.85 2.09 -3.48
N LEU A 51 -7.98 1.40 -4.22
CA LEU A 51 -8.37 0.63 -5.40
C LEU A 51 -9.33 -0.51 -5.05
N VAL A 52 -9.04 -1.26 -3.98
CA VAL A 52 -9.93 -2.33 -3.48
C VAL A 52 -11.27 -1.75 -3.03
N ARG A 53 -11.28 -0.57 -2.41
CA ARG A 53 -12.52 0.11 -1.98
C ARG A 53 -13.39 0.55 -3.16
N GLU A 54 -12.79 1.06 -4.23
CA GLU A 54 -13.51 1.41 -5.46
C GLU A 54 -14.13 0.16 -6.11
N GLU A 55 -13.38 -0.94 -6.19
CA GLU A 55 -13.89 -2.19 -6.75
C GLU A 55 -15.00 -2.81 -5.89
N LEU A 56 -14.88 -2.70 -4.57
CA LEU A 56 -15.92 -3.08 -3.63
C LEU A 56 -17.20 -2.26 -3.86
N SER A 57 -17.07 -0.94 -4.06
CA SER A 57 -18.21 -0.04 -4.36
C SER A 57 -18.95 -0.50 -5.62
N LYS A 58 -18.22 -0.82 -6.70
CA LYS A 58 -18.82 -1.35 -7.94
C LYS A 58 -19.54 -2.68 -7.71
N CYS A 59 -18.98 -3.56 -6.88
CA CYS A 59 -19.60 -4.84 -6.53
C CYS A 59 -20.96 -4.63 -5.83
N TYR A 60 -21.05 -3.66 -4.89
CA TYR A 60 -22.33 -3.31 -4.26
C TYR A 60 -23.37 -2.82 -5.28
N TYR A 61 -22.97 -1.94 -6.21
CA TYR A 61 -23.89 -1.44 -7.24
C TYR A 61 -24.36 -2.53 -8.19
N ARG A 62 -23.51 -3.52 -8.52
CA ARG A 62 -23.84 -4.58 -9.48
C ARG A 62 -24.68 -5.72 -8.88
N GLU A 63 -24.37 -6.13 -7.66
CA GLU A 63 -24.99 -7.32 -7.02
C GLU A 63 -26.26 -6.98 -6.23
N GLY A 64 -26.49 -5.72 -5.87
CA GLY A 64 -27.68 -5.28 -5.15
C GLY A 64 -27.86 -6.05 -3.84
N VAL A 65 -28.98 -6.76 -3.69
CA VAL A 65 -29.30 -7.51 -2.46
C VAL A 65 -28.31 -8.67 -2.19
N ASN A 66 -27.64 -9.20 -3.22
CA ASN A 66 -26.70 -10.34 -3.12
C ASN A 66 -25.26 -9.96 -2.76
N HIS A 67 -25.01 -8.69 -2.40
CA HIS A 67 -23.68 -8.17 -2.11
C HIS A 67 -23.00 -8.83 -0.88
N LEU A 68 -23.74 -9.52 -0.02
CA LEU A 68 -23.20 -10.22 1.15
C LEU A 68 -22.45 -11.49 0.76
N GLU A 69 -22.99 -12.30 -0.15
CA GLU A 69 -22.37 -13.58 -0.56
C GLU A 69 -21.23 -13.37 -1.55
N LYS A 70 -21.39 -12.44 -2.50
CA LYS A 70 -20.45 -12.29 -3.62
C LYS A 70 -19.39 -11.21 -3.41
N CYS A 71 -19.67 -10.14 -2.66
CA CYS A 71 -18.68 -9.09 -2.36
C CYS A 71 -17.89 -9.34 -1.06
N GLY A 72 -18.18 -10.41 -0.31
CA GLY A 72 -17.49 -10.74 0.95
C GLY A 72 -15.97 -10.94 0.81
N ARG A 73 -15.53 -11.50 -0.32
CA ARG A 73 -14.10 -11.72 -0.61
C ARG A 73 -13.31 -10.41 -0.77
N LEU A 74 -13.89 -9.42 -1.45
CA LEU A 74 -13.30 -8.09 -1.59
C LEU A 74 -13.30 -7.34 -0.25
N ARG A 75 -14.34 -7.56 0.57
CA ARG A 75 -14.42 -7.02 1.94
C ARG A 75 -13.30 -7.56 2.84
N GLY A 76 -13.08 -8.87 2.85
CA GLY A 76 -11.99 -9.50 3.60
C GLY A 76 -10.61 -8.98 3.20
N GLN A 77 -10.36 -8.80 1.90
CA GLN A 77 -9.10 -8.22 1.40
C GLN A 77 -8.93 -6.76 1.81
N SER A 78 -10.00 -5.96 1.82
CA SER A 78 -9.95 -4.57 2.25
C SER A 78 -9.62 -4.42 3.73
N ILE A 79 -10.13 -5.32 4.58
CA ILE A 79 -9.87 -5.32 6.03
C ILE A 79 -8.44 -5.75 6.31
N LEU A 80 -7.95 -6.78 5.60
CA LEU A 80 -6.56 -7.25 5.74
C LEU A 80 -5.55 -6.20 5.26
N ALA A 81 -5.86 -5.47 4.18
CA ALA A 81 -5.05 -4.36 3.71
C ALA A 81 -5.05 -3.17 4.69
N ALA A 82 -6.19 -2.87 5.31
CA ALA A 82 -6.30 -1.82 6.32
C ALA A 82 -5.55 -2.15 7.63
N GLN A 83 -5.58 -3.41 8.08
CA GLN A 83 -4.85 -3.83 9.28
C GLN A 83 -3.32 -3.82 9.09
N LYS A 84 -2.82 -4.13 7.89
CA LYS A 84 -1.37 -4.09 7.60
C LYS A 84 -0.80 -2.67 7.62
N GLY A 85 -1.57 -1.68 7.18
CA GLY A 85 -1.16 -0.26 7.20
C GLY A 85 -1.09 0.38 8.59
N GLY A 86 -1.66 -0.26 9.63
CA GLY A 86 -1.66 0.25 11.00
C GLY A 86 -0.60 -0.34 11.93
N SER A 87 0.27 -1.24 11.43
CA SER A 87 1.22 -2.01 12.27
C SER A 87 2.63 -1.43 12.36
N VAL A 88 2.82 -0.15 12.02
CA VAL A 88 4.07 0.55 12.38
C VAL A 88 3.94 1.02 13.83
N SER A 89 4.37 0.15 14.75
CA SER A 89 4.67 0.45 16.15
C SER A 89 5.98 -0.23 16.50
#